data_AF-A0A1Z1WNC3-F1
#
_entry.id   AF-A0A1Z1WNC3-F1
#
_cell.length_a   1.000
_cell.length_b   1.000
_cell.length_c   1.000
_cell.angle_alpha   90.00
_cell.angle_beta   90.00
_cell.angle_gamma   90.00
#
_symmetry.space_group_name_H-M   'P 1'
#
loop_
_entity.id
_entity.type
_entity.pdbx_description
1 polymer ?
#
loop_
_entity_poly.entity_id
_entity_poly.type
_entity_poly.pdbx_seq_one_letter_code
_entity_poly.pdbx_strand_id
1 'polypeptide(L)'
;MEAGDEETRELAERLVAPLASAVRLTLLDALSAAADEITRDLAPGSVEIRLRGLDPTFVVTAPPPDEPFEDEVDQDFDHPHNGVAPSLVSLAPVAMNGEEGATSRINFRPPEHLKTRIEEAAGRERLSVNAWLVRAVSAMLEFDEQRGRRAERRVPRGAQGSSRRYTGWVN
;
A
#
# COMPACT_ATOMS: atom_id res chain seq x y z
N MET A 1 57.88 -9.50 26.72
CA MET A 1 56.66 -9.74 25.91
C MET A 1 55.66 -8.59 26.04
N GLU A 2 55.73 -7.71 27.05
CA GLU A 2 54.79 -6.60 27.26
C GLU A 2 54.78 -5.51 26.16
N ALA A 3 55.91 -5.18 25.54
CA ALA A 3 55.96 -4.06 24.58
C ALA A 3 55.08 -4.26 23.33
N GLY A 4 54.88 -5.51 22.87
CA GLY A 4 54.02 -5.79 21.71
C GLY A 4 52.52 -5.75 22.01
N ASP A 5 52.13 -5.95 23.27
CA ASP A 5 50.74 -5.87 23.71
C ASP A 5 50.29 -4.40 23.81
N GLU A 6 51.17 -3.52 24.33
CA GLU A 6 50.91 -2.08 24.44
C GLU A 6 50.79 -1.41 23.06
N GLU A 7 51.68 -1.72 22.12
CA GLU A 7 51.61 -1.18 20.75
C GLU A 7 50.33 -1.62 20.01
N THR A 8 49.90 -2.87 20.24
CA THR A 8 48.64 -3.41 19.70
C THR A 8 47.43 -2.69 20.32
N ARG A 9 47.49 -2.40 21.63
CA ARG A 9 46.45 -1.66 22.35
C ARG A 9 46.32 -0.22 21.84
N GLU A 10 47.44 0.48 21.68
CA GLU A 10 47.47 1.84 21.14
C GLU A 10 46.93 1.91 19.70
N LEU A 11 47.19 0.88 18.88
CA LEU A 11 46.62 0.78 17.53
C LEU A 11 45.10 0.56 17.58
N ALA A 12 44.63 -0.32 18.45
CA ALA A 12 43.20 -0.58 18.63
C ALA A 12 42.45 0.69 19.07
N GLU A 13 42.96 1.41 20.06
CA GLU A 13 42.36 2.65 20.56
C GLU A 13 42.24 3.73 19.47
N ARG A 14 43.23 3.82 18.57
CA ARG A 14 43.19 4.72 17.40
C ARG A 14 42.15 4.33 16.36
N LEU A 15 41.83 3.04 16.24
CA LEU A 15 40.89 2.53 15.23
C LEU A 15 39.43 2.56 15.67
N VAL A 16 39.14 2.56 16.98
CA VAL A 16 37.76 2.51 17.49
C VAL A 16 36.90 3.67 16.98
N ALA A 17 37.39 4.92 17.06
CA ALA A 17 36.61 6.09 16.64
C ALA A 17 36.32 6.15 15.13
N PRO A 18 37.30 5.92 14.23
CA PRO A 18 37.05 5.79 12.79
C PRO A 18 36.11 4.63 12.45
N LEU A 19 36.28 3.47 13.10
CA LEU A 19 35.45 2.29 12.85
C LEU A 19 34.01 2.52 13.28
N ALA A 20 33.79 3.12 14.45
CA ALA A 20 32.45 3.46 14.94
C ALA A 20 31.75 4.44 13.98
N SER A 21 32.50 5.39 13.41
CA SER A 21 31.99 6.34 12.42
C SER A 21 31.60 5.65 11.10
N ALA A 22 32.43 4.73 10.61
CA ALA A 22 32.17 3.97 9.40
C ALA A 22 30.94 3.06 9.55
N VAL A 23 30.85 2.30 10.65
CA VAL A 23 29.69 1.46 10.95
C VAL A 23 28.41 2.30 11.03
N ARG A 24 28.47 3.45 11.69
CA ARG A 24 27.31 4.35 11.81
C ARG A 24 26.87 4.88 10.44
N LEU A 25 27.80 5.28 9.58
CA LEU A 25 27.47 5.74 8.23
C LEU A 25 26.80 4.62 7.42
N THR A 26 27.35 3.41 7.46
CA THR A 26 26.76 2.24 6.78
C THR A 26 25.35 1.94 7.29
N LEU A 27 25.11 2.04 8.60
CA LEU A 27 23.78 1.86 9.18
C LEU A 27 22.79 2.94 8.73
N LEU A 28 23.22 4.20 8.68
CA LEU A 28 22.36 5.29 8.19
C LEU A 28 22.00 5.13 6.71
N ASP A 29 22.96 4.68 5.90
CA ASP A 29 22.74 4.39 4.49
C ASP A 29 21.72 3.24 4.31
N ALA A 30 21.92 2.13 5.03
CA ALA A 30 21.00 1.00 5.01
C ALA A 30 19.59 1.38 5.50
N LEU A 31 19.46 2.16 6.57
CA LEU A 31 18.17 2.63 7.06
C LEU A 31 17.49 3.58 6.06
N SER A 32 18.25 4.43 5.38
CA SER A 32 17.71 5.35 4.36
C SER A 32 17.17 4.57 3.17
N ALA A 33 17.92 3.59 2.66
CA ALA A 33 17.45 2.71 1.59
C ALA A 33 16.18 1.93 1.98
N ALA A 34 16.13 1.43 3.22
CA ALA A 34 14.94 0.75 3.74
C ALA A 34 13.72 1.69 3.86
N ALA A 35 13.93 2.93 4.31
CA ALA A 35 12.85 3.93 4.40
C ALA A 35 12.28 4.30 3.02
N ASP A 36 13.12 4.37 1.99
CA ASP A 36 12.69 4.59 0.60
C ASP A 36 11.84 3.43 0.08
N GLU A 37 12.23 2.18 0.36
CA GLU A 37 11.46 1.00 0.00
C GLU A 37 10.09 1.00 0.69
N ILE A 38 10.06 1.23 2.00
CA ILE A 38 8.82 1.30 2.77
C ILE A 38 7.93 2.46 2.29
N THR A 39 8.50 3.62 1.95
CA THR A 39 7.75 4.77 1.46
C THR A 39 7.06 4.49 0.13
N ARG A 40 7.69 3.72 -0.77
CA ARG A 40 7.05 3.28 -2.02
C ARG A 40 5.86 2.39 -1.74
N ASP A 41 5.99 1.46 -0.80
CA ASP A 41 4.92 0.54 -0.42
C ASP A 41 3.78 1.21 0.37
N LEU A 42 4.09 2.31 1.08
CA LEU A 42 3.14 3.03 1.94
C LEU A 42 2.29 4.09 1.21
N ALA A 43 2.61 4.43 -0.04
CA ALA A 43 1.95 5.50 -0.78
C ALA A 43 0.41 5.44 -0.66
N PRO A 44 -0.29 6.55 -0.33
CA PRO A 44 0.19 7.94 -0.33
C PRO A 44 0.88 8.39 0.97
N GLY A 45 1.06 7.49 1.95
CA GLY A 45 1.87 7.79 3.14
C GLY A 45 3.37 7.72 2.86
N SER A 46 4.17 8.22 3.79
CA SER A 46 5.64 8.18 3.70
C SER A 46 6.28 7.84 5.05
N VAL A 47 7.49 7.28 4.98
CA VAL A 47 8.35 7.07 6.15
C VAL A 47 9.66 7.81 5.94
N GLU A 48 9.93 8.77 6.81
CA GLU A 48 11.15 9.58 6.76
C GLU A 48 12.02 9.31 7.98
N ILE A 49 13.33 9.52 7.84
CA ILE A 49 14.29 9.44 8.94
C ILE A 49 14.72 10.85 9.33
N ARG A 50 14.49 11.19 10.60
CA ARG A 50 14.91 12.46 11.20
C ARG A 50 16.06 12.23 12.17
N LEU A 51 17.15 12.97 11.98
CA LEU A 51 18.31 12.91 12.86
C LEU A 51 18.23 13.99 13.94
N ARG A 52 18.42 13.60 15.20
CA ARG A 52 18.66 14.52 16.31
C ARG A 52 20.08 14.31 16.81
N GLY A 53 21.00 15.15 16.36
CA GLY A 53 22.42 14.91 16.56
C GLY A 53 22.82 13.59 15.89
N LEU A 54 23.14 12.58 16.71
CA LEU A 54 23.52 11.26 16.21
C LEU A 54 22.40 10.21 16.28
N ASP A 55 21.23 10.55 16.82
CA ASP A 55 20.14 9.60 17.03
C ASP A 55 19.10 9.67 15.89
N PRO A 56 18.93 8.58 15.12
CA PRO A 56 17.91 8.50 14.09
C PRO A 56 16.52 8.18 14.69
N THR A 57 15.49 8.84 14.16
CA THR A 57 14.09 8.61 14.53
C THR A 57 13.24 8.52 13.27
N PHE A 58 12.26 7.60 13.26
CA PHE A 58 11.32 7.48 12.15
C PHE A 58 10.15 8.44 12.34
N VAL A 59 9.77 9.11 11.25
CA VAL A 59 8.55 9.91 11.16
C VAL A 59 7.68 9.27 10.09
N VAL A 60 6.48 8.87 10.48
CA VAL A 60 5.53 8.22 9.58
C VAL A 60 4.40 9.20 9.29
N THR A 61 4.24 9.56 8.04
CA THR A 61 3.10 10.34 7.56
C THR A 61 2.09 9.35 7.01
N ALA A 62 1.00 9.14 7.74
CA ALA A 62 -0.13 8.38 7.23
C ALA A 62 -0.80 9.16 6.10
N PRO A 63 -1.37 8.47 5.09
CA PRO A 63 -2.10 9.14 4.03
C PRO A 63 -3.28 9.94 4.59
N PRO A 64 -3.64 11.08 3.95
CA PRO A 64 -4.82 11.84 4.35
C PRO A 64 -6.04 10.92 4.27
N PRO A 65 -6.96 11.00 5.26
CA PRO A 65 -8.21 10.26 5.18
C PRO A 65 -8.96 10.71 3.92
N ASP A 66 -9.48 9.76 3.14
CA ASP A 66 -10.36 10.08 2.02
C ASP A 66 -11.52 10.93 2.55
N GLU A 67 -11.65 12.17 2.06
CA GLU A 67 -12.86 12.97 2.32
C GLU A 67 -14.04 12.17 1.77
N PRO A 68 -15.09 11.95 2.58
CA PRO A 68 -16.28 11.29 2.08
C PRO A 68 -16.80 12.12 0.92
N PHE A 69 -17.04 11.46 -0.21
CA PHE A 69 -17.97 11.99 -1.19
C PHE A 69 -19.28 12.22 -0.44
N GLU A 70 -19.63 13.48 -0.20
CA GLU A 70 -21.00 13.84 0.12
C GLU A 70 -21.81 13.41 -1.10
N ASP A 71 -22.49 12.27 -0.97
CA ASP A 71 -23.62 11.97 -1.83
C ASP A 71 -24.57 13.16 -1.67
N GLU A 72 -24.58 14.08 -2.64
CA GLU A 72 -25.70 14.99 -2.89
C GLU A 72 -26.91 14.13 -3.25
N VAL A 73 -27.48 13.47 -2.25
CA VAL A 73 -28.87 13.06 -2.25
C VAL A 73 -29.66 14.27 -1.79
N ASP A 74 -30.35 14.89 -2.76
CA ASP A 74 -31.49 15.79 -2.56
C ASP A 74 -32.33 15.35 -1.35
N GLN A 75 -32.11 15.96 -0.19
CA GLN A 75 -33.07 16.00 0.91
C GLN A 75 -33.00 17.38 1.56
N ASP A 76 -33.90 18.25 1.10
CA ASP A 76 -34.45 19.38 1.86
C ASP A 76 -34.60 18.98 3.34
N PHE A 77 -33.72 19.44 4.23
CA PHE A 77 -34.05 19.72 5.63
C PHE A 77 -32.99 20.67 6.23
N ASP A 78 -33.33 21.96 6.22
CA ASP A 78 -33.05 23.00 7.22
C ASP A 78 -31.94 22.67 8.24
N HIS A 79 -30.78 23.34 8.18
CA HIS A 79 -29.96 23.84 9.32
C HIS A 79 -28.79 24.74 8.81
N PRO A 80 -28.33 25.74 9.58
CA PRO A 80 -27.65 26.92 9.06
C PRO A 80 -26.14 26.72 8.81
N HIS A 81 -25.67 27.19 7.66
CA HIS A 81 -24.24 27.30 7.34
C HIS A 81 -23.54 28.28 8.28
N ASN A 82 -22.53 27.80 9.00
CA ASN A 82 -21.51 28.66 9.59
C ASN A 82 -20.14 28.00 9.45
N GLY A 83 -19.22 28.68 8.76
CA GLY A 83 -17.80 28.29 8.75
C GLY A 83 -17.13 28.40 7.39
N VAL A 84 -16.87 29.63 6.96
CA VAL A 84 -15.99 29.95 5.84
C VAL A 84 -14.53 29.67 6.25
N ALA A 85 -13.77 28.96 5.41
CA ALA A 85 -12.38 29.31 5.10
C ALA A 85 -11.86 28.55 3.86
N PRO A 86 -11.50 29.24 2.76
CA PRO A 86 -10.79 28.63 1.65
C PRO A 86 -9.26 28.79 1.78
N SER A 87 -8.56 27.81 1.21
CA SER A 87 -7.24 27.91 0.56
C SER A 87 -5.98 28.08 1.43
N LEU A 88 -5.12 27.06 1.39
CA LEU A 88 -3.66 27.25 1.29
C LEU A 88 -3.08 26.24 0.28
N VAL A 89 -2.86 26.74 -0.94
CA VAL A 89 -1.84 26.38 -1.95
C VAL A 89 -1.21 24.98 -1.83
N SER A 90 -1.66 24.04 -2.66
CA SER A 90 -0.96 22.77 -2.91
C SER A 90 0.19 23.00 -3.90
N LEU A 91 1.43 23.01 -3.42
CA LEU A 91 2.62 22.86 -4.26
C LEU A 91 2.89 21.36 -4.45
N ALA A 92 2.41 20.80 -5.56
CA ALA A 92 2.79 19.48 -6.01
C ALA A 92 4.26 19.47 -6.52
N PRO A 93 5.04 18.42 -6.24
CA PRO A 93 6.08 17.98 -7.16
C PRO A 93 5.52 16.86 -8.05
N VAL A 94 5.60 17.08 -9.35
CA VAL A 94 5.40 16.07 -10.39
C VAL A 94 6.43 14.96 -10.17
N ALA A 95 5.97 13.76 -9.78
CA ALA A 95 6.71 12.52 -9.94
C ALA A 95 6.03 11.71 -11.04
N MET A 96 6.48 11.93 -12.27
CA MET A 96 6.29 10.98 -13.36
C MET A 96 7.12 9.73 -13.02
N ASN A 97 6.48 8.58 -12.80
CA ASN A 97 7.11 7.29 -12.92
C ASN A 97 6.07 6.20 -13.18
N GLY A 98 6.26 5.48 -14.30
CA GLY A 98 5.91 4.08 -14.44
C GLY A 98 4.47 3.77 -14.80
N GLU A 99 4.27 3.23 -15.99
CA GLU A 99 3.06 2.54 -16.43
C GLU A 99 2.88 1.21 -15.67
N GLU A 100 2.68 1.26 -14.36
CA GLU A 100 2.08 0.19 -13.58
C GLU A 100 0.59 0.49 -13.53
N GLY A 101 -0.19 -0.30 -14.29
CA GLY A 101 -1.61 -0.05 -14.59
C GLY A 101 -2.37 0.55 -13.42
N ALA A 102 -2.97 1.71 -13.66
CA ALA A 102 -3.64 2.56 -12.68
C ALA A 102 -4.30 1.74 -11.55
N THR A 103 -3.63 1.67 -10.40
CA THR A 103 -4.17 0.96 -9.24
C THR A 103 -5.29 1.79 -8.64
N SER A 104 -6.53 1.31 -8.77
CA SER A 104 -7.71 1.98 -8.22
C SER A 104 -7.71 1.81 -6.69
N ARG A 105 -7.72 2.94 -5.95
CA ARG A 105 -7.80 2.93 -4.49
C ARG A 105 -9.22 2.61 -4.02
N ILE A 106 -9.36 1.81 -2.95
CA ILE A 106 -10.64 1.40 -2.37
C ILE A 106 -10.53 1.47 -0.84
N ASN A 107 -11.45 2.19 -0.18
CA ASN A 107 -11.55 2.22 1.29
C ASN A 107 -12.35 1.00 1.78
N PHE A 108 -11.70 0.07 2.48
CA PHE A 108 -12.31 -1.17 2.95
C PHE A 108 -12.52 -1.13 4.47
N ARG A 109 -13.78 -1.11 4.92
CA ARG A 109 -14.15 -1.12 6.35
C ARG A 109 -14.90 -2.40 6.71
N PRO A 110 -14.18 -3.52 6.92
CA PRO A 110 -14.82 -4.76 7.32
C PRO A 110 -15.35 -4.68 8.77
N PRO A 111 -16.40 -5.44 9.10
CA PRO A 111 -16.77 -5.69 10.49
C PRO A 111 -15.59 -6.24 11.31
N GLU A 112 -15.53 -5.95 12.61
CA GLU A 112 -14.37 -6.30 13.46
C GLU A 112 -13.98 -7.78 13.39
N HIS A 113 -14.97 -8.67 13.44
CA HIS A 113 -14.74 -10.12 13.34
C HIS A 113 -14.08 -10.54 12.02
N LEU A 114 -14.33 -9.81 10.93
CA LEU A 114 -13.77 -10.10 9.62
C LEU A 114 -12.34 -9.56 9.53
N LYS A 115 -12.08 -8.38 10.08
CA LYS A 115 -10.72 -7.82 10.21
C LYS A 115 -9.78 -8.78 10.94
N THR A 116 -10.16 -9.27 12.13
CA THR A 116 -9.34 -10.21 12.91
C THR A 116 -8.98 -11.46 12.12
N ARG A 117 -9.95 -12.02 11.38
CA ARG A 117 -9.74 -13.22 10.56
C ARG A 117 -8.80 -12.97 9.38
N ILE A 118 -8.85 -11.79 8.78
CA ILE A 118 -7.95 -11.40 7.69
C ILE A 118 -6.52 -11.25 8.22
N GLU A 119 -6.34 -10.56 9.35
CA GLU A 119 -5.02 -10.38 9.97
C GLU A 119 -4.38 -11.73 10.36
N GLU A 120 -5.17 -12.65 10.93
CA GLU A 120 -4.69 -13.99 11.29
C GLU A 120 -4.29 -14.81 10.06
N ALA A 121 -5.08 -14.74 8.98
CA ALA A 121 -4.78 -15.45 7.74
C ALA A 121 -3.52 -14.89 7.04
N ALA A 122 -3.39 -13.57 6.99
CA ALA A 122 -2.19 -12.89 6.46
C ALA A 122 -0.95 -13.22 7.30
N GLY A 123 -1.07 -13.22 8.63
CA GLY A 123 0.00 -13.56 9.55
C GLY A 123 0.51 -15.01 9.40
N ARG A 124 -0.40 -15.97 9.21
CA ARG A 124 -0.04 -17.38 8.92
C ARG A 124 0.80 -17.53 7.66
N GLU A 125 0.56 -16.66 6.68
CA GLU A 125 1.25 -16.69 5.39
C GLU A 125 2.46 -15.74 5.33
N ARG A 126 2.78 -15.05 6.44
CA ARG A 126 3.83 -14.03 6.54
C ARG A 126 3.72 -12.95 5.46
N LEU A 127 2.49 -12.59 5.09
CA LEU A 127 2.20 -11.52 4.14
C LEU A 127 1.59 -10.33 4.86
N SER A 128 1.75 -9.14 4.27
CA SER A 128 0.94 -7.99 4.68
C SER A 128 -0.52 -8.25 4.34
N VAL A 129 -1.44 -7.62 5.08
CA VAL A 129 -2.88 -7.74 4.82
C VAL A 129 -3.23 -7.35 3.39
N ASN A 130 -2.62 -6.28 2.86
CA ASN A 130 -2.85 -5.83 1.49
C ASN A 130 -2.35 -6.87 0.47
N ALA A 131 -1.13 -7.40 0.62
CA ALA A 131 -0.60 -8.42 -0.28
C ALA A 131 -1.43 -9.72 -0.22
N TRP A 132 -1.86 -10.10 0.97
CA TRP A 132 -2.73 -11.26 1.16
C TRP A 132 -4.11 -11.06 0.50
N LEU A 133 -4.73 -9.89 0.67
CA LEU A 133 -6.02 -9.55 0.06
C LEU A 133 -5.94 -9.51 -1.47
N VAL A 134 -4.94 -8.85 -2.04
CA VAL A 134 -4.74 -8.82 -3.50
C VAL A 134 -4.61 -10.24 -4.05
N ARG A 135 -3.76 -11.07 -3.43
CA ARG A 135 -3.57 -12.47 -3.85
C ARG A 135 -4.84 -13.31 -3.68
N ALA A 136 -5.58 -13.12 -2.60
CA ALA A 136 -6.83 -13.84 -2.35
C ALA A 136 -7.91 -13.48 -3.38
N VAL A 137 -8.05 -12.20 -3.71
CA VAL A 137 -9.00 -11.72 -4.72
C VAL A 137 -8.59 -12.19 -6.12
N SER A 138 -7.30 -12.08 -6.49
CA SER A 138 -6.79 -12.60 -7.77
C SER A 138 -7.07 -14.10 -7.93
N ALA A 139 -6.78 -14.91 -6.89
CA ALA A 139 -7.05 -16.35 -6.93
C ALA A 139 -8.55 -16.68 -7.07
N MET A 140 -9.42 -15.87 -6.44
CA MET A 140 -10.87 -16.03 -6.56
C MET A 140 -11.38 -15.70 -7.96
N LEU A 141 -10.87 -14.62 -8.56
CA LEU A 141 -11.22 -14.21 -9.93
C LEU A 141 -10.73 -15.22 -10.97
N GLU A 142 -9.50 -15.71 -10.85
CA GLU A 142 -8.97 -16.76 -11.74
C GLU A 142 -9.81 -18.04 -11.67
N PHE A 143 -10.28 -18.42 -10.47
CA PHE A 143 -11.13 -19.59 -10.31
C PHE A 143 -12.49 -19.44 -11.01
N ASP A 144 -13.09 -18.24 -10.95
CA ASP A 144 -14.37 -17.96 -11.60
C ASP A 144 -14.26 -17.95 -13.12
N GLU A 145 -13.21 -17.34 -13.68
CA GLU A 145 -12.94 -17.38 -15.12
C GLU A 145 -12.76 -18.80 -15.64
N GLN A 146 -12.00 -19.64 -14.91
CA GLN A 146 -11.80 -21.05 -15.26
C GLN A 146 -13.13 -21.82 -15.24
N ARG A 147 -14.07 -21.47 -14.37
CA ARG A 147 -15.40 -22.07 -14.29
C ARG A 147 -16.28 -21.64 -15.47
N GLY A 148 -16.27 -20.35 -15.82
CA GLY A 148 -16.99 -19.80 -16.98
C GLY A 148 -16.55 -20.45 -18.29
N ARG A 149 -15.23 -20.54 -18.54
CA ARG A 149 -14.68 -21.18 -19.74
C ARG A 149 -15.04 -22.67 -19.85
N ARG A 150 -15.11 -23.38 -18.72
CA ARG A 150 -15.56 -24.80 -18.70
C ARG A 150 -17.06 -24.93 -18.95
N ALA A 151 -17.88 -23.98 -18.50
CA ALA A 151 -19.31 -23.95 -18.78
C ALA A 151 -19.59 -23.65 -20.26
N GLU A 152 -18.90 -22.67 -20.85
CA GLU A 152 -19.00 -22.35 -22.28
C GLU A 152 -18.53 -23.50 -23.18
N ARG A 153 -17.43 -24.17 -22.82
CA ARG A 153 -16.94 -25.34 -23.57
C ARG A 153 -17.90 -26.53 -23.53
N ARG A 154 -18.83 -26.57 -22.55
CA ARG A 154 -19.90 -27.58 -22.48
C ARG A 154 -21.15 -27.20 -23.27
N VAL A 155 -21.29 -25.96 -23.73
CA VAL A 155 -22.36 -25.58 -24.67
C VAL A 155 -21.95 -26.10 -26.06
N PRO A 156 -22.65 -27.08 -26.64
CA PRO A 156 -22.31 -27.56 -27.97
C PRO A 156 -22.56 -26.43 -28.95
N ARG A 157 -21.51 -26.02 -29.67
CA ARG A 157 -21.57 -25.10 -30.80
C ARG A 157 -22.30 -25.83 -31.95
N GLY A 158 -23.61 -25.90 -31.86
CA GLY A 158 -24.45 -26.71 -32.74
C GLY A 158 -25.92 -26.30 -32.69
N ALA A 159 -26.21 -25.02 -32.89
CA ALA A 159 -27.56 -24.55 -33.25
C ALA A 159 -27.53 -23.09 -33.72
N GLN A 160 -26.69 -22.76 -34.71
CA GLN A 160 -26.92 -21.56 -35.51
C GLN A 160 -27.91 -21.95 -36.62
N GLY A 161 -29.20 -21.95 -36.28
CA GLY A 161 -30.25 -22.30 -37.23
C GLY A 161 -31.65 -22.08 -36.64
N SER A 162 -32.27 -20.96 -37.03
CA SER A 162 -33.66 -20.55 -36.74
C SER A 162 -33.94 -20.27 -35.25
N SER A 163 -34.54 -19.15 -34.84
CA SER A 163 -35.75 -18.55 -35.38
C SER A 163 -35.86 -17.10 -34.89
N ARG A 164 -35.99 -16.17 -35.83
CA ARG A 164 -36.51 -14.82 -35.59
C ARG A 164 -37.99 -14.97 -35.24
N ARG A 165 -38.36 -14.84 -33.97
CA ARG A 165 -39.76 -14.86 -33.54
C ARG A 165 -40.18 -13.45 -33.14
N TYR A 166 -41.05 -12.87 -33.97
CA TYR A 166 -41.85 -11.69 -33.69
C TYR A 166 -42.98 -12.06 -32.71
N THR A 167 -43.11 -11.31 -31.62
CA THR A 167 -44.33 -11.12 -30.84
C THR A 167 -44.24 -9.67 -30.34
N GLY A 168 -45.03 -8.68 -30.75
CA GLY A 168 -46.47 -8.70 -30.98
C GLY A 168 -47.16 -8.29 -29.67
N TRP A 169 -47.09 -7.01 -29.29
CA TRP A 169 -47.89 -6.46 -28.20
C TRP A 169 -49.12 -5.78 -28.79
N VAL A 170 -50.30 -6.21 -28.38
CA VAL A 170 -51.60 -5.59 -28.65
C VAL A 170 -52.21 -5.21 -27.29
N ASN A 171 -52.53 -3.91 -27.18
CA ASN A 171 -53.23 -3.17 -26.12
C ASN A 171 -52.67 -3.19 -24.70
#